data_AF-A0A966C6H4-F1
#
_entry.id   AF-A0A966C6H4-F1
#
_cell.length_a   1.000
_cell.length_b   1.000
_cell.length_c   1.000
_cell.angle_alpha   90.00
_cell.angle_beta   90.00
_cell.angle_gamma   90.00
#
_symmetry.space_group_name_H-M   'P 1'
#
loop_
_entity.id
_entity.type
_entity.pdbx_description
1 polymer ?
#
loop_
_entity_poly.entity_id
_entity_poly.type
_entity_poly.pdbx_seq_one_letter_code
_entity_poly.pdbx_strand_id
1 'polypeptide(L)'
;ADRAVLVAGSGRVLDGDDLLYIWGRALASDGALPGRAVVATVMSNLGLEAGLNRLDIRVQRCSVGDREVWQEMELSGVALGGEQSGHVICRHHAVTGDGLLTAAHVLAIGGRAGRTLDELADLEH
;
A
#
# COMPACT_ATOMS: atom_id res chain seq x y z
N ALA A 1 4.35 3.21 -17.25
CA ALA A 1 4.98 2.46 -16.15
C ALA A 1 3.95 2.37 -15.03
N ASP A 2 3.59 1.17 -14.61
CA ASP A 2 2.50 0.85 -13.68
C ASP A 2 2.98 0.58 -12.24
N ARG A 3 4.30 0.58 -12.02
CA ARG A 3 4.94 0.25 -10.74
C ARG A 3 5.70 1.43 -10.15
N ALA A 4 5.73 1.51 -8.83
CA ALA A 4 6.48 2.51 -8.07
C ALA A 4 7.37 1.86 -7.02
N VAL A 5 8.60 2.37 -6.92
CA VAL A 5 9.52 2.13 -5.80
C VAL A 5 10.06 3.50 -5.43
N LEU A 6 10.16 3.79 -4.14
CA LEU A 6 10.68 5.07 -3.65
C LEU A 6 12.02 4.87 -2.95
N VAL A 7 12.76 5.96 -2.78
CA VAL A 7 13.98 5.97 -1.97
C VAL A 7 13.81 7.06 -0.92
N ALA A 8 13.95 6.69 0.34
CA ALA A 8 13.85 7.60 1.47
C ALA A 8 15.12 8.45 1.62
N GLY A 9 15.10 9.45 2.52
CA GLY A 9 16.23 10.36 2.71
C GLY A 9 17.48 9.64 3.23
N SER A 10 17.29 8.55 3.97
CA SER A 10 18.36 7.65 4.42
C SER A 10 19.03 6.83 3.31
N GLY A 11 18.45 6.80 2.11
CA GLY A 11 18.83 5.88 1.04
C GLY A 11 18.14 4.52 1.12
N ARG A 12 17.27 4.27 2.11
CA ARG A 12 16.43 3.06 2.16
C ARG A 12 15.51 3.01 0.95
N VAL A 13 15.51 1.87 0.27
CA VAL A 13 14.56 1.58 -0.81
C VAL A 13 13.24 1.15 -0.19
N LEU A 14 12.14 1.75 -0.65
CA LEU A 14 10.77 1.47 -0.23
C LEU A 14 10.04 0.76 -1.37
N ASP A 15 9.72 -0.50 -1.16
CA ASP A 15 9.05 -1.35 -2.13
C ASP A 15 7.51 -1.24 -2.02
N GLY A 16 6.78 -2.03 -2.80
CA GLY A 16 5.32 -1.98 -2.82
C GLY A 16 4.67 -2.26 -1.47
N ASP A 17 5.27 -3.06 -0.59
CA ASP A 17 4.74 -3.31 0.75
C ASP A 17 4.86 -2.06 1.63
N ASP A 18 5.99 -1.34 1.53
CA ASP A 18 6.14 -0.04 2.18
C ASP A 18 5.08 0.96 1.70
N LEU A 19 4.83 1.00 0.39
CA LEU A 19 3.82 1.90 -0.18
C LEU A 19 2.40 1.53 0.26
N LEU A 20 2.06 0.23 0.27
CA LEU A 20 0.78 -0.28 0.75
C LEU A 20 0.55 0.05 2.23
N TYR A 21 1.58 -0.10 3.06
CA TYR A 21 1.50 0.24 4.47
C TYR A 21 1.23 1.73 4.69
N ILE A 22 2.02 2.60 4.04
CA ILE A 22 1.87 4.06 4.16
C ILE A 22 0.48 4.49 3.70
N TRP A 23 0.05 4.03 2.53
CA TRP A 23 -1.22 4.43 1.94
C TRP A 23 -2.42 3.83 2.68
N GLY A 24 -2.34 2.56 3.06
CA GLY A 24 -3.38 1.87 3.84
C GLY A 24 -3.64 2.56 5.17
N ARG A 25 -2.58 2.95 5.91
CA ARG A 25 -2.71 3.73 7.14
C ARG A 25 -3.36 5.09 6.91
N ALA A 26 -2.98 5.79 5.85
CA ALA A 26 -3.58 7.09 5.51
C ALA A 26 -5.08 6.96 5.22
N LEU A 27 -5.48 6.00 4.36
CA LEU A 27 -6.89 5.75 4.05
C LEU A 27 -7.68 5.34 5.29
N ALA A 28 -7.10 4.51 6.17
CA ALA A 28 -7.76 4.10 7.40
C ALA A 28 -7.97 5.27 8.38
N SER A 29 -7.01 6.19 8.46
CA SER A 29 -7.11 7.42 9.26
C SER A 29 -8.19 8.36 8.72
N ASP A 30 -8.34 8.43 7.40
CA ASP A 30 -9.32 9.28 6.72
C ASP A 30 -10.73 8.65 6.67
N GLY A 31 -10.92 7.45 7.23
CA GLY A 31 -12.18 6.70 7.15
C GLY A 31 -12.51 6.20 5.75
N ALA A 32 -11.53 6.20 4.85
CA ALA A 32 -11.64 5.86 3.42
C ALA A 32 -11.08 4.47 3.09
N LEU A 33 -10.94 3.57 4.07
CA LEU A 33 -10.52 2.18 3.86
C LEU A 33 -11.67 1.21 4.18
N PRO A 34 -12.56 0.89 3.22
CA PRO A 34 -13.67 -0.04 3.42
C PRO A 34 -13.20 -1.37 3.99
N GLY A 35 -13.94 -1.88 4.97
CA GLY A 35 -13.62 -3.13 5.64
C GLY A 35 -12.34 -3.11 6.49
N ARG A 36 -11.66 -1.95 6.60
CA ARG A 36 -10.34 -1.77 7.22
C ARG A 36 -9.38 -2.88 6.79
N ALA A 37 -9.23 -3.05 5.47
CA ALA A 37 -8.38 -4.08 4.92
C ALA A 37 -7.59 -3.59 3.71
N VAL A 38 -6.47 -4.25 3.45
CA VAL A 38 -5.61 -4.07 2.27
C VAL A 38 -5.42 -5.44 1.63
N VAL A 39 -5.54 -5.52 0.30
CA VAL A 39 -5.23 -6.75 -0.44
C VAL A 39 -3.74 -6.79 -0.76
N ALA A 40 -3.07 -7.90 -0.46
CA ALA A 40 -1.68 -8.12 -0.82
C ALA A 40 -1.49 -9.55 -1.32
N THR A 41 -0.49 -9.80 -2.15
CA THR A 41 -0.21 -11.19 -2.57
C THR A 41 0.46 -11.98 -1.43
N VAL A 42 0.50 -13.30 -1.58
CA VAL A 42 1.29 -14.19 -0.71
C VAL A 42 2.79 -13.88 -0.71
N MET A 43 3.30 -13.10 -1.66
CA MET A 43 4.71 -12.70 -1.72
C MET A 43 5.05 -11.52 -0.83
N SER A 44 4.05 -10.73 -0.41
CA SER A 44 4.28 -9.56 0.44
C SER A 44 4.81 -9.96 1.82
N ASN A 45 5.72 -9.16 2.35
CA ASN A 45 6.43 -9.35 3.61
C ASN A 45 5.47 -9.57 4.79
N LEU A 46 5.88 -10.35 5.78
CA LEU A 46 5.21 -10.48 7.08
C LEU A 46 5.20 -9.15 7.86
N GLY A 47 6.21 -8.30 7.64
CA GLY A 47 6.27 -6.95 8.21
C GLY A 47 5.07 -6.09 7.85
N LEU A 48 4.57 -6.21 6.61
CA LEU A 48 3.35 -5.51 6.15
C LEU A 48 2.15 -5.89 7.00
N GLU A 49 1.96 -7.19 7.20
CA GLU A 49 0.83 -7.72 7.95
C GLU A 49 0.94 -7.41 9.44
N ALA A 50 2.11 -7.57 10.03
CA ALA A 50 2.36 -7.17 11.42
C ALA A 50 2.11 -5.67 11.63
N GLY A 51 2.62 -4.82 10.74
CA GLY A 51 2.46 -3.37 10.79
C GLY A 51 1.01 -2.92 10.67
N LEU A 52 0.27 -3.44 9.69
CA LEU A 52 -1.14 -3.09 9.49
C LEU A 52 -2.04 -3.65 10.60
N ASN A 53 -1.79 -4.88 11.08
CA ASN A 53 -2.59 -5.48 12.15
C ASN A 53 -2.48 -4.68 13.46
N ARG A 54 -1.34 -4.07 13.77
CA ARG A 54 -1.20 -3.16 14.93
C ARG A 54 -2.11 -1.92 14.86
N LEU A 55 -2.61 -1.60 13.68
CA LEU A 55 -3.49 -0.47 13.40
C LEU A 55 -4.95 -0.90 13.16
N ASP A 56 -5.29 -2.15 13.51
CA ASP A 56 -6.59 -2.77 13.22
C ASP A 56 -6.93 -2.71 11.73
N ILE A 57 -5.92 -2.91 10.86
CA ILE A 57 -6.07 -3.05 9.41
C ILE A 57 -5.68 -4.46 9.03
N ARG A 58 -6.62 -5.22 8.46
CA ARG A 58 -6.37 -6.60 8.04
C ARG A 58 -5.64 -6.65 6.70
N VAL A 59 -4.73 -7.62 6.54
CA VAL A 59 -4.17 -7.94 5.23
C VAL A 59 -4.91 -9.15 4.64
N GLN A 60 -5.57 -8.94 3.51
CA GLN A 60 -6.25 -9.99 2.76
C GLN A 60 -5.31 -10.54 1.72
N ARG A 61 -4.89 -11.79 1.90
CA ARG A 61 -3.91 -12.45 1.04
C ARG A 61 -4.57 -13.05 -0.20
N CYS A 62 -3.97 -12.82 -1.36
CA CYS A 62 -4.36 -13.42 -2.64
C CYS A 62 -3.17 -14.09 -3.35
N SER A 63 -3.46 -14.83 -4.42
CA SER A 63 -2.44 -15.40 -5.31
C SER A 63 -1.60 -14.30 -5.98
N VAL A 64 -0.42 -14.67 -6.50
CA VAL A 64 0.48 -13.72 -7.17
C VAL A 64 -0.10 -13.25 -8.51
N GLY A 65 0.02 -11.95 -8.80
CA GLY A 65 -0.35 -11.33 -10.06
C GLY A 65 -1.36 -10.20 -9.91
N ASP A 66 -1.15 -9.11 -10.64
CA ASP A 66 -1.98 -7.90 -10.68
C ASP A 66 -3.49 -8.20 -10.83
N ARG A 67 -3.83 -9.21 -11.64
CA ARG A 67 -5.22 -9.64 -11.86
C ARG A 67 -5.84 -10.27 -10.61
N GLU A 68 -5.09 -11.08 -9.88
CA GLU A 68 -5.55 -11.74 -8.66
C GLU A 68 -5.80 -10.70 -7.56
N VAL A 69 -4.89 -9.72 -7.43
CA VAL A 69 -5.06 -8.56 -6.55
C VAL A 69 -6.35 -7.82 -6.90
N TRP A 70 -6.56 -7.46 -8.16
CA TRP A 70 -7.78 -6.77 -8.60
C TRP A 70 -9.05 -7.58 -8.32
N GLN A 71 -9.05 -8.87 -8.66
CA GLN A 71 -10.20 -9.75 -8.43
C GLN A 71 -10.55 -9.85 -6.95
N GLU A 72 -9.54 -9.98 -6.08
CA GLU A 72 -9.78 -10.00 -4.65
C GLU A 72 -10.32 -8.67 -4.13
N MET A 73 -9.84 -7.53 -4.66
CA MET A 73 -10.39 -6.21 -4.36
C MET A 73 -11.86 -6.06 -4.82
N GLU A 74 -12.23 -6.61 -5.98
CA GLU A 74 -13.63 -6.66 -6.43
C GLU A 74 -14.51 -7.47 -5.47
N LEU A 75 -14.06 -8.68 -5.13
CA LEU A 75 -14.84 -9.63 -4.34
C LEU A 75 -15.03 -9.16 -2.90
N SER A 76 -13.98 -8.57 -2.30
CA SER A 76 -13.98 -8.10 -0.91
C SER A 76 -14.47 -6.66 -0.74
N GLY A 77 -14.56 -5.90 -1.83
CA GLY A 77 -14.87 -4.46 -1.78
C GLY A 77 -13.75 -3.59 -1.18
N VAL A 78 -12.55 -4.14 -1.04
CA VAL A 78 -11.38 -3.43 -0.50
C VAL A 78 -10.87 -2.38 -1.49
N ALA A 79 -10.56 -1.19 -0.98
CA ALA A 79 -10.20 -0.05 -1.82
C ALA A 79 -8.71 0.03 -2.19
N LEU A 80 -7.82 -0.68 -1.49
CA LEU A 80 -6.38 -0.64 -1.72
C LEU A 80 -5.81 -2.06 -1.80
N GLY A 81 -5.00 -2.32 -2.82
CA GLY A 81 -4.23 -3.56 -2.89
C GLY A 81 -3.01 -3.46 -3.80
N GLY A 82 -2.14 -4.46 -3.73
CA GLY A 82 -0.94 -4.44 -4.56
C GLY A 82 0.01 -5.61 -4.35
N GLU A 83 1.17 -5.47 -4.98
CA GLU A 83 2.29 -6.40 -4.92
C GLU A 83 3.55 -5.70 -4.41
N GLN A 84 4.43 -6.46 -3.73
CA GLN A 84 5.74 -5.99 -3.25
C GLN A 84 6.61 -5.34 -4.35
N SER A 85 6.44 -5.77 -5.60
CA SER A 85 7.11 -5.23 -6.78
C SER A 85 6.79 -3.75 -7.08
N GLY A 86 5.80 -3.16 -6.39
CA GLY A 86 5.40 -1.76 -6.56
C GLY A 86 4.18 -1.55 -7.44
N HIS A 87 3.53 -2.63 -7.91
CA HIS A 87 2.21 -2.52 -8.56
C HIS A 87 1.14 -2.30 -7.49
N VAL A 88 0.59 -1.09 -7.39
CA VAL A 88 -0.39 -0.71 -6.37
C VAL A 88 -1.63 -0.14 -7.03
N ILE A 89 -2.79 -0.62 -6.59
CA ILE A 89 -4.11 -0.22 -7.08
C ILE A 89 -4.89 0.44 -5.94
N CYS A 90 -5.39 1.65 -6.17
CA CYS A 90 -6.31 2.32 -5.26
C CYS A 90 -7.60 2.71 -5.98
N ARG A 91 -8.71 2.07 -5.62
CA ARG A 91 -10.04 2.22 -6.24
C ARG A 91 -10.58 3.65 -6.22
N HIS A 92 -10.13 4.47 -5.27
CA HIS A 92 -10.49 5.88 -5.18
C HIS A 92 -9.94 6.73 -6.32
N HIS A 93 -8.89 6.25 -7.00
CA HIS A 93 -8.15 7.04 -7.97
C HIS A 93 -7.98 6.36 -9.33
N ALA A 94 -7.82 5.03 -9.36
CA ALA A 94 -7.59 4.28 -10.58
C ALA A 94 -8.16 2.85 -10.50
N VAL A 95 -8.44 2.29 -11.68
CA VAL A 95 -8.90 0.90 -11.84
C VAL A 95 -7.76 -0.09 -12.16
N THR A 96 -6.51 0.39 -12.18
CA THR A 96 -5.30 -0.40 -12.46
C THR A 96 -4.11 0.23 -11.74
N GLY A 97 -2.98 -0.48 -11.71
CA GLY A 97 -1.73 0.04 -11.17
C GLY A 97 -1.21 1.23 -11.97
N ASP A 98 -0.86 2.30 -11.25
CA ASP A 98 -0.22 3.50 -11.81
C ASP A 98 0.91 3.92 -10.87
N GLY A 99 2.14 3.76 -11.35
CA GLY A 99 3.33 4.05 -10.55
C GLY A 99 3.53 5.54 -10.27
N LEU A 100 3.17 6.41 -11.22
CA LEU A 100 3.29 7.85 -11.03
C LEU A 100 2.26 8.36 -10.03
N LEU A 101 1.01 7.89 -10.15
CA LEU A 101 -0.04 8.18 -9.20
C LEU A 101 0.33 7.69 -7.80
N THR A 102 0.80 6.45 -7.68
CA THR A 102 1.21 5.85 -6.41
C THR A 102 2.32 6.67 -5.76
N ALA A 103 3.39 6.97 -6.51
CA ALA A 103 4.50 7.78 -6.03
C ALA A 103 4.05 9.18 -5.59
N ALA A 104 3.26 9.87 -6.41
CA ALA A 104 2.75 11.20 -6.11
C ALA A 104 1.86 11.18 -4.86
N HIS A 105 1.01 10.16 -4.71
CA HIS A 105 0.11 10.05 -3.57
C HIS A 105 0.87 9.80 -2.26
N VAL A 106 1.85 8.89 -2.27
CA VAL A 106 2.69 8.60 -1.09
C VAL A 106 3.51 9.82 -0.68
N LEU A 107 4.11 10.54 -1.63
CA LEU A 107 4.81 11.80 -1.35
C LEU A 107 3.86 12.87 -0.80
N ALA A 108 2.63 12.96 -1.33
CA ALA A 108 1.62 13.88 -0.83
C ALA A 108 1.15 13.54 0.59
N ILE A 109 1.06 12.25 0.95
CA ILE A 109 0.80 11.81 2.34
C ILE A 109 1.89 12.35 3.25
N GLY A 110 3.18 12.19 2.90
CA GLY A 110 4.28 12.70 3.71
C GLY A 110 4.30 14.22 3.83
N GLY A 111 4.04 14.92 2.72
CA GLY A 111 3.90 16.37 2.73
C GLY A 111 2.78 16.87 3.65
N ARG A 112 1.61 16.21 3.63
CA ARG A 112 0.48 16.57 4.52
C ARG A 112 0.77 16.25 5.98
N ALA A 113 1.45 15.14 6.25
CA ALA A 113 1.80 14.72 7.61
C ALA A 113 2.97 15.51 8.21
N GLY A 114 3.73 16.24 7.39
CA GLY A 114 5.00 16.85 7.81
C GLY A 114 6.05 15.82 8.21
N ARG A 115 5.99 14.61 7.66
CA ARG A 115 6.86 13.47 7.98
C ARG A 115 7.64 13.02 6.77
N THR A 116 8.87 12.59 7.02
CA THR A 116 9.75 11.97 6.02
C THR A 116 9.27 10.57 5.64
N LEU A 117 9.72 10.07 4.49
CA LEU A 117 9.43 8.69 4.07
C LEU A 117 10.01 7.66 5.06
N ASP A 118 11.17 7.94 5.65
CA ASP A 118 11.78 7.11 6.69
C ASP A 118 10.86 6.94 7.91
N GLU A 119 10.24 8.04 8.36
CA GLU A 119 9.30 8.01 9.47
C GLU A 119 7.97 7.35 9.10
N LEU A 120 7.56 7.41 7.84
CA LEU A 120 6.29 6.83 7.39
C LEU A 120 6.40 5.33 7.15
N ALA A 121 7.54 4.85 6.65
CA ALA A 121 7.81 3.45 6.36
C ALA A 121 8.30 2.68 7.60
N ASP A 122 7.70 2.92 8.77
CA ASP A 122 8.03 2.28 10.05
C ASP A 122 7.53 0.82 10.15
N LEU A 123 7.56 0.11 9.02
CA LEU A 123 7.42 -1.33 8.96
C LEU A 123 8.57 -2.00 9.69
N GLU A 124 8.24 -2.95 10.56
CA GLU A 124 9.24 -3.86 11.11
C GLU A 124 9.60 -4.86 10.01
N HIS A 125 10.82 -4.77 9.50
CA HIS A 125 11.40 -5.74 8.58
C HIS A 125 12.08 -6.88 9.34
#